data_AF-A0AAV0W6Z7-F1
#
_entry.id   AF-A0AAV0W6Z7-F1
#
_cell.length_a   1.000
_cell.length_b   1.000
_cell.length_c   1.000
_cell.angle_alpha   90.00
_cell.angle_beta   90.00
_cell.angle_gamma   90.00
#
_symmetry.space_group_name_H-M   'P 1'
#
loop_
_entity.id
_entity.type
_entity.pdbx_description
1 polymer ?
#
loop_
_entity_poly.entity_id
_entity_poly.type
_entity_poly.pdbx_seq_one_letter_code
_entity_poly.pdbx_strand_id
1 'polypeptide(L)'
;MVQEIADEECADEECAAINSLFGVSEIIVPQTHSIQQPWFEEIKVENNYIRFKLDTGSQVNLIPLNAYKTLNINKSWNSTTIKLEAYGGYKFMPLGSIRLKCVVNNIMAWVTFLIINNSTIPILSLEACEKFNLIKRHEKCISMITQCTSQKDNFLIDNSSIFKGMGTFPGEHTIKINPNSQGSIKPARRLPQTLYKDVQVELNKLLKHKIISKVEEPKEWASNLVIIRKPDKKLRLCIDPSELNKSLK
;
A
#
# COMPACT_ATOMS: atom_id res chain seq x y z
N MET A 1 9.06 -9.67 -72.13
CA MET A 1 8.99 -8.25 -71.75
C MET A 1 7.80 -8.09 -70.82
N VAL A 2 8.03 -8.29 -69.53
CA VAL A 2 7.09 -7.89 -68.48
C VAL A 2 7.98 -7.24 -67.44
N GLN A 3 7.88 -5.91 -67.38
CA GLN A 3 8.46 -5.07 -66.35
C GLN A 3 7.71 -5.35 -65.06
N GLU A 4 8.42 -5.78 -64.01
CA GLU A 4 7.91 -5.65 -62.65
C GLU A 4 8.10 -4.20 -62.22
N ILE A 5 6.98 -3.59 -61.86
CA ILE A 5 6.86 -2.26 -61.30
C ILE A 5 7.31 -2.34 -59.84
N ALA A 6 8.12 -1.36 -59.45
CA ALA A 6 8.62 -1.17 -58.11
C ALA A 6 7.50 -0.82 -57.14
N ASP A 7 7.48 -1.49 -56.00
CA ASP A 7 6.90 -0.95 -54.77
C ASP A 7 8.08 -0.54 -53.86
N GLU A 8 8.19 0.78 -53.66
CA GLU A 8 8.98 1.37 -52.58
C GLU A 8 8.31 1.02 -51.25
N GLU A 9 8.98 0.21 -50.41
CA GLU A 9 8.67 0.18 -48.98
C GLU A 9 9.85 0.71 -48.16
N CYS A 10 9.48 1.77 -47.45
CA CYS A 10 10.21 2.62 -46.52
C CYS A 10 11.01 1.81 -45.49
N ALA A 11 12.33 1.89 -45.57
CA ALA A 11 13.24 1.38 -44.55
C ALA A 11 13.37 2.41 -43.42
N ASP A 12 12.41 2.51 -42.50
CA ASP A 12 12.51 3.44 -41.35
C ASP A 12 11.73 3.04 -40.07
N GLU A 13 11.40 1.75 -39.86
CA GLU A 13 10.71 1.33 -38.61
C GLU A 13 11.51 0.41 -37.67
N GLU A 14 12.67 -0.11 -38.07
CA GLU A 14 13.39 -1.10 -37.24
C GLU A 14 14.38 -0.51 -36.22
N CYS A 15 14.70 0.78 -36.27
CA CYS A 15 15.69 1.38 -35.36
C CYS A 15 15.13 1.91 -34.02
N ALA A 16 13.81 1.98 -33.84
CA ALA A 16 13.22 2.52 -32.62
C ALA A 16 13.07 1.50 -31.48
N ALA A 17 13.06 0.20 -31.78
CA ALA A 17 12.68 -0.85 -30.83
C ALA A 17 13.81 -1.32 -29.88
N ILE A 18 15.06 -0.91 -30.08
CA ILE A 18 16.20 -1.47 -29.33
C ILE A 18 16.49 -0.70 -28.02
N ASN A 19 15.90 0.48 -27.81
CA ASN A 19 16.18 1.33 -26.64
C ASN A 19 15.40 0.99 -25.35
N SER A 20 14.54 -0.03 -25.37
CA SER A 20 13.56 -0.28 -24.29
C SER A 20 13.91 -1.42 -23.31
N LEU A 21 15.05 -2.10 -23.44
CA LEU A 21 15.28 -3.34 -22.67
C LEU A 21 15.95 -3.19 -21.29
N PHE A 22 16.31 -1.97 -20.88
CA PHE A 22 17.17 -1.76 -19.69
C PHE A 22 16.54 -0.78 -18.70
N GLY A 23 15.65 -1.33 -17.86
CA GLY A 23 14.82 -0.54 -16.96
C GLY A 23 13.81 0.30 -17.74
N VAL A 24 12.79 0.82 -17.05
CA VAL A 24 11.89 1.79 -17.69
C VAL A 24 12.70 3.06 -17.95
N SER A 25 13.19 3.21 -19.19
CA SER A 25 13.96 4.37 -19.65
C SER A 25 13.04 5.54 -19.97
N GLU A 26 11.83 5.24 -20.46
CA GLU A 26 10.84 6.23 -20.87
C GLU A 26 9.43 5.65 -20.66
N ILE A 27 8.53 6.43 -20.05
CA ILE A 27 7.12 6.07 -19.90
C ILE A 27 6.33 6.96 -20.86
N ILE A 28 5.65 6.35 -21.83
CA ILE A 28 4.66 7.06 -22.65
C ILE A 28 3.35 7.09 -21.84
N VAL A 29 3.03 8.25 -21.24
CA VAL A 29 1.81 8.41 -20.43
C VAL A 29 0.75 9.23 -21.17
N PRO A 30 -0.51 8.78 -21.22
CA PRO A 30 -1.62 9.63 -21.62
C PRO A 30 -1.86 10.71 -20.55
N GLN A 31 -1.35 11.92 -20.80
CA GLN A 31 -1.62 13.27 -20.25
C GLN A 31 -2.15 13.52 -18.81
N THR A 32 -2.21 12.57 -17.87
CA THR A 32 -2.81 12.82 -16.54
C THR A 32 -1.92 12.60 -15.32
N HIS A 33 -0.63 12.24 -15.50
CA HIS A 33 0.31 12.11 -14.38
C HIS A 33 1.65 12.81 -14.64
N SER A 34 2.08 13.65 -13.70
CA SER A 34 3.41 14.25 -13.69
C SER A 34 4.44 13.18 -13.30
N ILE A 35 5.17 12.64 -14.27
CA ILE A 35 6.25 11.69 -14.01
C ILE A 35 7.49 12.46 -13.55
N GLN A 36 8.09 12.02 -12.44
CA GLN A 36 9.39 12.51 -12.04
C GLN A 36 10.46 12.01 -13.01
N GLN A 37 11.27 12.94 -13.52
CA GLN A 37 12.38 12.62 -14.41
C GLN A 37 13.45 11.79 -13.66
N PRO A 38 14.08 10.80 -14.31
CA PRO A 38 15.17 10.03 -13.71
C PRO A 38 16.35 10.94 -13.33
N TRP A 39 17.03 10.61 -12.23
CA TRP A 39 18.17 11.38 -11.75
C TRP A 39 19.44 11.01 -12.50
N PHE A 40 20.23 12.02 -12.84
CA PHE A 40 21.52 11.86 -13.50
C PHE A 40 22.57 12.70 -12.80
N GLU A 41 23.82 12.25 -12.88
CA GLU A 41 24.97 13.01 -12.41
C GLU A 41 26.13 12.92 -13.41
N GLU A 42 26.87 14.02 -13.58
CA GLU A 42 28.09 14.03 -14.37
C GLU A 42 29.29 13.66 -13.50
N ILE A 43 29.90 12.52 -13.81
CA ILE A 43 31.00 11.96 -13.03
C ILE A 43 32.29 12.10 -13.82
N LYS A 44 33.32 12.66 -13.19
CA LYS A 44 34.67 12.62 -13.77
C LYS A 44 35.24 11.22 -13.59
N VAL A 45 35.30 10.45 -14.67
CA VAL A 45 35.88 9.11 -14.73
C VAL A 45 37.25 9.22 -15.41
N GLU A 46 38.31 8.93 -14.65
CA GLU A 46 39.69 9.19 -15.02
C GLU A 46 39.88 10.66 -15.43
N ASN A 47 39.93 10.97 -16.74
CA ASN A 47 40.13 12.31 -17.28
C ASN A 47 38.90 12.88 -18.02
N ASN A 48 37.83 12.11 -18.15
CA ASN A 48 36.65 12.49 -18.94
C ASN A 48 35.39 12.53 -18.07
N TYR A 49 34.42 13.35 -18.48
CA TYR A 49 33.10 13.38 -17.82
C TYR A 49 32.15 12.43 -18.52
N ILE A 50 31.49 11.58 -17.74
CA ILE A 50 30.42 10.69 -18.22
C ILE A 50 29.18 10.96 -17.37
N ARG A 51 28.05 11.15 -18.03
CA ARG A 51 26.75 11.28 -17.38
C ARG A 51 26.18 9.91 -17.06
N PHE A 52 25.96 9.63 -15.78
CA PHE A 52 25.38 8.38 -15.29
C PHE A 52 23.94 8.60 -14.82
N LYS A 53 23.07 7.62 -15.07
CA LYS A 53 21.79 7.49 -14.36
C LYS A 53 22.06 6.99 -12.95
N LEU A 54 21.49 7.64 -11.96
CA LEU A 54 21.51 7.18 -10.57
C LEU A 54 20.43 6.11 -10.41
N ASP A 55 20.84 4.86 -10.21
CA ASP A 55 19.91 3.73 -10.11
C ASP A 55 20.09 3.03 -8.76
N THR A 56 19.23 3.41 -7.81
CA THR A 56 19.18 2.79 -6.48
C THR A 56 18.69 1.35 -6.51
N GLY A 57 18.09 0.90 -7.62
CA GLY A 57 17.68 -0.49 -7.83
C GLY A 57 18.80 -1.37 -8.37
N SER A 58 19.90 -0.78 -8.84
CA SER A 58 21.05 -1.54 -9.34
C SER A 58 22.05 -1.86 -8.23
N GLN A 59 22.49 -3.12 -8.19
CA GLN A 59 23.58 -3.59 -7.32
C GLN A 59 24.96 -3.33 -7.93
N VAL A 60 25.05 -3.08 -9.24
CA VAL A 60 26.32 -2.98 -9.97
C VAL A 60 26.39 -1.71 -10.80
N ASN A 61 27.59 -1.17 -10.99
CA ASN A 61 27.82 -0.05 -11.90
C ASN A 61 28.04 -0.59 -13.31
N LEU A 62 27.36 0.00 -14.30
CA LEU A 62 27.45 -0.42 -15.69
C LEU A 62 28.00 0.72 -16.54
N ILE A 63 28.96 0.39 -17.41
CA ILE A 63 29.44 1.30 -18.44
C ILE A 63 29.32 0.63 -19.83
N PRO A 64 28.50 1.20 -20.72
CA PRO A 64 28.46 0.84 -22.13
C PRO A 64 29.84 0.92 -22.80
N LEU A 65 30.12 0.00 -23.74
CA LEU A 65 31.41 -0.05 -24.44
C LEU A 65 31.71 1.24 -25.21
N ASN A 66 30.70 1.91 -25.77
CA ASN A 66 30.87 3.20 -26.43
C ASN A 66 31.31 4.30 -25.45
N ALA A 67 30.66 4.41 -24.27
CA ALA A 67 31.03 5.33 -23.20
C ALA A 67 32.41 5.01 -22.59
N TYR A 68 32.77 3.72 -22.52
CA TYR A 68 34.11 3.32 -22.11
C TYR A 68 35.18 3.82 -23.10
N LYS A 69 34.93 3.67 -24.41
CA LYS A 69 35.88 4.08 -25.46
C LYS A 69 36.14 5.59 -25.46
N THR A 70 35.17 6.43 -25.08
CA THR A 70 35.38 7.88 -24.98
C THR A 70 36.34 8.28 -23.87
N LEU A 71 36.59 7.41 -22.89
CA LEU A 71 37.59 7.66 -21.85
C LEU A 71 39.01 7.76 -22.42
N ASN A 72 39.26 7.16 -23.60
CA ASN A 72 40.56 7.14 -24.27
C ASN A 72 41.72 6.75 -23.33
N ILE A 73 41.52 5.69 -22.54
CA ILE A 73 42.50 5.19 -21.57
C ILE A 73 43.17 3.92 -22.05
N ASN A 74 44.48 3.81 -21.82
CA ASN A 74 45.26 2.59 -22.08
C ASN A 74 45.10 1.56 -20.96
N LYS A 75 43.85 1.24 -20.58
CA LYS A 75 43.53 0.16 -19.65
C LYS A 75 42.70 -0.88 -20.38
N SER A 76 42.97 -2.16 -20.15
CA SER A 76 42.07 -3.24 -20.53
C SER A 76 41.18 -3.61 -19.33
N TRP A 77 40.02 -4.18 -19.62
CA TRP A 77 39.16 -4.77 -18.60
C TRP A 77 39.56 -6.23 -18.36
N ASN A 78 39.25 -6.73 -17.16
CA ASN A 78 39.45 -8.12 -16.80
C ASN A 78 38.24 -8.95 -17.22
N SER A 79 38.47 -10.23 -17.54
CA SER A 79 37.40 -11.21 -17.69
C SER A 79 36.60 -11.32 -16.39
N THR A 80 35.31 -11.61 -16.51
CA THR A 80 34.39 -11.76 -15.37
C THR A 80 33.44 -12.93 -15.59
N THR A 81 33.09 -13.61 -14.50
CA THR A 81 32.11 -14.70 -14.49
C THR A 81 30.72 -14.25 -14.04
N ILE A 82 30.55 -12.96 -13.76
CA ILE A 82 29.31 -12.36 -13.28
C ILE A 82 28.23 -12.47 -14.37
N LYS A 83 27.07 -13.02 -14.01
CA LYS A 83 25.85 -12.99 -14.81
C LYS A 83 24.96 -11.85 -14.30
N LEU A 84 24.50 -10.99 -15.19
CA LEU A 84 23.57 -9.92 -14.86
C LEU A 84 22.14 -10.38 -15.11
N GLU A 85 21.23 -10.01 -14.21
CA GLU A 85 19.80 -10.25 -14.33
C GLU A 85 19.07 -8.91 -14.18
N ALA A 86 18.35 -8.51 -15.22
CA ALA A 86 17.55 -7.29 -15.24
C ALA A 86 16.17 -7.52 -14.59
N TYR A 87 15.50 -6.43 -14.23
CA TYR A 87 14.10 -6.47 -13.82
C TYR A 87 13.25 -7.13 -14.91
N GLY A 88 12.54 -8.21 -14.56
CA GLY A 88 11.83 -9.05 -15.54
C GLY A 88 12.52 -10.38 -15.88
N GLY A 89 13.68 -10.68 -15.26
CA GLY A 89 14.33 -11.99 -15.33
C GLY A 89 15.22 -12.21 -16.57
N TYR A 90 15.40 -11.18 -17.41
CA TYR A 90 16.31 -11.24 -18.56
C TYR A 90 17.77 -11.30 -18.09
N LYS A 91 18.53 -12.25 -18.63
CA LYS A 91 19.91 -12.52 -18.21
C LYS A 91 20.90 -12.26 -19.35
N PHE A 92 22.00 -11.60 -19.03
CA PHE A 92 23.07 -11.33 -19.99
C PHE A 92 24.45 -11.29 -19.32
N MET A 93 25.48 -11.43 -20.15
CA MET A 93 26.88 -11.42 -19.73
C MET A 93 27.55 -10.08 -20.06
N PRO A 94 28.24 -9.44 -19.11
CA PRO A 94 29.11 -8.32 -19.44
C PRO A 94 30.38 -8.80 -20.17
N LEU A 95 30.99 -7.90 -20.94
CA LEU A 95 32.26 -8.13 -21.63
C LEU A 95 33.45 -8.26 -20.66
N GLY A 96 33.33 -7.65 -19.48
CA GLY A 96 34.38 -7.63 -18.50
C GLY A 96 34.11 -6.71 -17.33
N SER A 97 35.07 -6.63 -16.42
CA SER A 97 35.06 -5.73 -15.27
C SER A 97 36.29 -4.84 -15.28
N ILE A 98 36.12 -3.57 -14.92
CA ILE A 98 37.22 -2.62 -14.82
C ILE A 98 37.04 -1.71 -13.61
N ARG A 99 38.16 -1.35 -12.98
CA ARG A 99 38.17 -0.43 -11.84
C ARG A 99 38.70 0.92 -12.30
N LEU A 100 37.88 1.95 -12.19
CA LEU A 100 38.17 3.30 -12.67
C LEU A 100 38.15 4.30 -11.51
N LYS A 101 39.01 5.33 -11.62
CA LYS A 101 39.03 6.43 -10.66
C LYS A 101 37.89 7.40 -10.99
N CYS A 102 37.01 7.63 -10.03
CA CYS A 102 35.87 8.51 -10.18
C CYS A 102 35.97 9.68 -9.19
N VAL A 103 35.58 10.88 -9.64
CA VAL A 103 35.49 12.08 -8.80
C VAL A 103 34.14 12.74 -8.99
N VAL A 104 33.44 12.96 -7.89
CA VAL A 104 32.15 13.66 -7.84
C VAL A 104 32.11 14.49 -6.55
N ASN A 105 31.68 15.75 -6.62
CA ASN A 105 31.55 16.63 -5.44
C ASN A 105 32.79 16.64 -4.52
N ASN A 106 34.00 16.68 -5.11
CA ASN A 106 35.29 16.59 -4.42
C ASN A 106 35.58 15.26 -3.69
N ILE A 107 34.71 14.28 -3.81
CA ILE A 107 34.93 12.92 -3.30
C ILE A 107 35.57 12.10 -4.41
N MET A 108 36.76 11.55 -4.13
CA MET A 108 37.48 10.68 -5.05
C MET A 108 37.42 9.23 -4.56
N ALA A 109 36.95 8.33 -5.42
CA ALA A 109 36.88 6.91 -5.11
C ALA A 109 37.13 6.04 -6.34
N TRP A 110 37.70 4.86 -6.11
CA TRP A 110 37.76 3.80 -7.12
C TRP A 110 36.45 3.02 -7.15
N VAL A 111 35.89 2.91 -8.35
CA VAL A 111 34.60 2.25 -8.61
C VAL A 111 34.81 1.14 -9.64
N THR A 112 34.21 -0.03 -9.39
CA THR A 112 34.22 -1.15 -10.33
C THR A 112 33.00 -1.05 -11.23
N PHE A 113 33.25 -1.02 -12.54
CA PHE A 113 32.24 -1.04 -13.59
C PHE A 113 32.27 -2.37 -14.33
N LEU A 114 31.10 -2.87 -14.72
CA LEU A 114 30.97 -3.93 -15.70
C LEU A 114 30.75 -3.31 -17.07
N ILE A 115 31.53 -3.75 -18.05
CA ILE A 115 31.46 -3.27 -19.42
C ILE A 115 30.42 -4.09 -20.18
N ILE A 116 29.49 -3.43 -20.85
CA ILE A 116 28.42 -4.08 -21.62
C ILE A 116 28.47 -3.64 -23.09
N ASN A 117 28.10 -4.53 -24.01
CA ASN A 117 28.17 -4.26 -25.45
C ASN A 117 26.96 -3.49 -26.01
N ASN A 118 26.07 -3.00 -25.15
CA ASN A 118 24.83 -2.35 -25.56
C ASN A 118 24.98 -0.84 -25.44
N SER A 119 24.43 -0.10 -26.42
CA SER A 119 24.40 1.37 -26.42
C SER A 119 23.28 1.88 -25.50
N THR A 120 23.45 1.68 -24.20
CA THR A 120 22.48 2.12 -23.18
C THR A 120 23.03 3.31 -22.40
N ILE A 121 22.24 3.79 -21.43
CA ILE A 121 22.67 4.81 -20.48
C ILE A 121 23.60 4.16 -19.43
N PRO A 122 24.77 4.75 -19.12
CA PRO A 122 25.61 4.29 -18.01
C PRO A 122 24.87 4.34 -16.66
N ILE A 123 25.05 3.33 -15.82
CA ILE A 123 24.34 3.21 -14.52
C ILE A 123 25.33 3.31 -13.37
N LEU A 124 25.01 4.17 -12.41
CA LEU A 124 25.65 4.24 -11.10
C LEU A 124 24.77 3.51 -10.07
N SER A 125 25.34 2.49 -9.42
CA SER A 125 24.64 1.65 -8.45
C SER A 125 24.31 2.37 -7.16
N LEU A 126 23.45 1.78 -6.33
CA LEU A 126 23.17 2.23 -4.97
C LEU A 126 24.46 2.45 -4.18
N GLU A 127 25.37 1.46 -4.17
CA GLU A 127 26.64 1.52 -3.43
C GLU A 127 27.48 2.73 -3.84
N ALA A 128 27.62 2.97 -5.16
CA ALA A 128 28.39 4.10 -5.65
C ALA A 128 27.68 5.44 -5.38
N CYS A 129 26.36 5.50 -5.50
CA CYS A 129 25.58 6.68 -5.15
C CYS A 129 25.75 7.07 -3.68
N GLU A 130 25.71 6.10 -2.74
CA GLU A 130 25.97 6.35 -1.32
C GLU A 130 27.43 6.80 -1.10
N LYS A 131 28.39 6.13 -1.75
CA LYS A 131 29.82 6.44 -1.65
C LYS A 131 30.17 7.87 -2.05
N PHE A 132 29.48 8.42 -3.05
CA PHE A 132 29.64 9.80 -3.51
C PHE A 132 28.67 10.79 -2.84
N ASN A 133 27.90 10.37 -1.83
CA ASN A 133 26.86 11.18 -1.18
C ASN A 133 25.83 11.77 -2.17
N LEU A 134 25.55 11.07 -3.28
CA LEU A 134 24.57 11.48 -4.29
C LEU A 134 23.13 11.15 -3.89
N ILE A 135 22.98 10.19 -3.00
CA ILE A 135 21.72 9.85 -2.37
C ILE A 135 21.89 9.87 -0.85
N LYS A 136 20.86 10.31 -0.14
CA LYS A 136 20.79 10.23 1.31
C LYS A 136 19.51 9.53 1.71
N ARG A 137 19.66 8.43 2.45
CA ARG A 137 18.51 7.78 3.09
C ARG A 137 18.13 8.59 4.33
N HIS A 138 17.07 9.38 4.22
CA HIS A 138 16.49 10.04 5.39
C HIS A 138 15.65 9.04 6.19
N GLU A 139 16.20 8.51 7.28
CA GLU A 139 15.50 7.58 8.19
C GLU A 139 14.19 8.18 8.74
N LYS A 140 14.10 9.51 8.84
CA LYS A 140 12.90 10.23 9.31
C LYS A 140 11.66 10.06 8.41
N CYS A 141 11.81 9.71 7.13
CA CYS A 141 10.64 9.46 6.28
C CYS A 141 9.91 8.15 6.63
N ILE A 142 10.59 7.19 7.26
CA ILE A 142 9.94 5.98 7.82
C ILE A 142 9.07 6.38 9.01
N SER A 143 9.54 7.31 9.85
CA SER A 143 8.79 7.79 11.01
C SER A 143 7.52 8.57 10.66
N MET A 144 7.43 9.19 9.46
CA MET A 144 6.19 9.86 9.02
C MET A 144 5.07 8.87 8.67
N ILE A 145 5.41 7.71 8.09
CA ILE A 145 4.43 6.62 7.87
C ILE A 145 3.99 6.06 9.22
N THR A 146 4.91 5.91 10.19
CA THR A 146 4.57 5.52 11.57
C THR A 146 3.71 6.56 12.28
N GLN A 147 3.97 7.86 12.09
CA GLN A 147 3.19 8.96 12.70
C GLN A 147 1.72 8.97 12.29
N CYS A 148 1.40 8.60 11.05
CA CYS A 148 0.00 8.47 10.61
C CYS A 148 -0.72 7.31 11.34
N THR A 149 0.00 6.25 11.69
CA THR A 149 -0.55 5.17 12.55
C THR A 149 -0.64 5.65 14.01
N SER A 150 0.39 6.36 14.49
CA SER A 150 0.45 6.91 15.86
C SER A 150 -0.65 7.94 16.14
N GLN A 151 -1.07 8.76 15.19
CA GLN A 151 -2.16 9.72 15.42
C GLN A 151 -3.51 9.04 15.67
N LYS A 152 -3.82 7.99 14.91
CA LYS A 152 -5.04 7.22 15.12
C LYS A 152 -5.00 6.49 16.46
N ASP A 153 -3.89 5.84 16.77
CA ASP A 153 -3.75 5.08 18.00
C ASP A 153 -3.74 5.99 19.23
N ASN A 154 -3.03 7.13 19.16
CA ASN A 154 -3.07 8.16 20.21
C ASN A 154 -4.49 8.74 20.36
N PHE A 155 -5.18 9.06 19.26
CA PHE A 155 -6.57 9.53 19.34
C PHE A 155 -7.50 8.49 20.00
N LEU A 156 -7.37 7.20 19.66
CA LEU A 156 -8.16 6.13 20.28
C LEU A 156 -7.80 5.92 21.76
N ILE A 157 -6.54 6.11 22.15
CA ILE A 157 -6.09 6.05 23.55
C ILE A 157 -6.65 7.23 24.33
N ASP A 158 -6.43 8.45 23.84
CA ASP A 158 -6.84 9.72 24.45
C ASP A 158 -8.36 9.79 24.60
N ASN A 159 -9.08 9.20 23.65
CA ASN A 159 -10.53 9.13 23.64
C ASN A 159 -11.06 7.73 23.98
N SER A 160 -10.28 6.91 24.70
CA SER A 160 -10.67 5.52 24.93
C SER A 160 -11.97 5.36 25.71
N SER A 161 -12.37 6.37 26.49
CA SER A 161 -13.63 6.40 27.24
C SER A 161 -14.85 6.48 26.32
N ILE A 162 -14.80 7.22 25.20
CA ILE A 162 -15.93 7.33 24.26
C ILE A 162 -16.08 6.09 23.36
N PHE A 163 -15.00 5.32 23.19
CA PHE A 163 -14.99 4.10 22.37
C PHE A 163 -15.20 2.81 23.16
N LYS A 164 -15.44 2.90 24.48
CA LYS A 164 -15.63 1.74 25.35
C LYS A 164 -17.01 1.72 25.99
N GLY A 165 -17.63 0.55 25.98
CA GLY A 165 -18.92 0.30 26.63
C GLY A 165 -20.12 0.76 25.80
N MET A 166 -21.31 0.68 26.41
CA MET A 166 -22.58 1.09 25.78
C MET A 166 -22.83 2.61 25.88
N GLY A 167 -22.16 3.29 26.82
CA GLY A 167 -22.49 4.66 27.22
C GLY A 167 -23.83 4.76 27.96
N THR A 168 -24.04 5.91 28.60
CA THR A 168 -25.30 6.27 29.29
C THR A 168 -25.51 7.77 29.13
N PHE A 169 -26.75 8.21 28.95
CA PHE A 169 -27.10 9.63 28.99
C PHE A 169 -27.50 10.01 30.43
N PRO A 170 -27.07 11.16 30.98
CA PRO A 170 -27.46 11.57 32.32
C PRO A 170 -28.96 11.88 32.40
N GLY A 171 -29.59 11.44 33.49
CA GLY A 171 -31.01 11.69 33.78
C GLY A 171 -31.91 10.48 33.51
N GLU A 172 -33.13 10.57 34.04
CA GLU A 172 -34.17 9.56 33.84
C GLU A 172 -35.22 10.07 32.86
N HIS A 173 -35.74 9.17 32.02
CA HIS A 173 -36.80 9.50 31.08
C HIS A 173 -38.11 8.83 31.50
N THR A 174 -39.14 9.63 31.72
CA THR A 174 -40.49 9.15 31.95
C THR A 174 -41.27 9.13 30.65
N ILE A 175 -41.64 7.92 30.20
CA ILE A 175 -42.50 7.72 29.05
C ILE A 175 -43.92 8.17 29.42
N LYS A 176 -44.46 9.20 28.74
CA LYS A 176 -45.80 9.72 28.99
C LYS A 176 -46.84 8.89 28.25
N ILE A 177 -47.83 8.41 29.00
CA ILE A 177 -48.93 7.59 28.49
C ILE A 177 -50.25 8.39 28.60
N ASN A 178 -51.19 8.14 27.69
CA ASN A 178 -52.56 8.64 27.76
C ASN A 178 -53.25 8.11 29.03
N PRO A 179 -53.79 8.97 29.93
CA PRO A 179 -54.41 8.52 31.18
C PRO A 179 -55.60 7.58 30.98
N ASN A 180 -56.23 7.65 29.81
CA ASN A 180 -57.37 6.82 29.44
C ASN A 180 -56.97 5.53 28.71
N SER A 181 -55.66 5.26 28.53
CA SER A 181 -55.21 4.03 27.89
C SER A 181 -55.35 2.84 28.83
N GLN A 182 -55.74 1.68 28.29
CA GLN A 182 -55.79 0.44 29.04
C GLN A 182 -54.51 -0.36 28.83
N GLY A 183 -53.92 -0.85 29.94
CA GLY A 183 -52.76 -1.75 29.90
C GLY A 183 -52.94 -2.98 29.00
N SER A 184 -51.84 -3.44 28.42
CA SER A 184 -51.82 -4.62 27.55
C SER A 184 -50.74 -5.60 27.99
N ILE A 185 -51.15 -6.77 28.45
CA ILE A 185 -50.27 -7.87 28.83
C ILE A 185 -50.38 -8.97 27.80
N LYS A 186 -49.30 -9.21 27.04
CA LYS A 186 -49.20 -10.36 26.13
C LYS A 186 -48.56 -11.54 26.87
N PRO A 187 -49.11 -12.76 26.74
CA PRO A 187 -48.52 -13.95 27.35
C PRO A 187 -47.19 -14.29 26.70
N ALA A 188 -46.26 -14.83 27.49
CA ALA A 188 -44.95 -15.26 26.98
C ALA A 188 -45.10 -16.31 25.85
N ARG A 189 -44.43 -16.08 24.72
CA ARG A 189 -44.43 -17.02 23.59
C ARG A 189 -43.56 -18.24 23.90
N ARG A 190 -44.03 -19.42 23.48
CA ARG A 190 -43.22 -20.64 23.49
C ARG A 190 -42.01 -20.47 22.59
N LEU A 191 -40.84 -20.84 23.08
CA LEU A 191 -39.59 -20.85 22.32
C LEU A 191 -39.31 -22.27 21.82
N PRO A 192 -38.75 -22.45 20.61
CA PRO A 192 -38.19 -23.74 20.20
C PRO A 192 -37.05 -24.15 21.12
N GLN A 193 -36.99 -25.43 21.50
CA GLN A 193 -35.98 -25.96 22.44
C GLN A 193 -34.54 -25.61 22.02
N THR A 194 -34.28 -25.58 20.71
CA THR A 194 -32.99 -25.25 20.12
C THR A 194 -32.51 -23.84 20.42
N LEU A 195 -33.40 -22.88 20.69
CA LEU A 195 -33.06 -21.47 20.92
C LEU A 195 -32.90 -21.11 22.40
N TYR A 196 -33.31 -21.98 23.34
CA TYR A 196 -33.30 -21.63 24.78
C TYR A 196 -31.94 -21.20 25.29
N LYS A 197 -30.89 -21.97 24.96
CA LYS A 197 -29.52 -21.67 25.40
C LYS A 197 -29.04 -20.31 24.85
N ASP A 198 -29.25 -20.07 23.57
CA ASP A 198 -28.80 -18.83 22.91
C ASP A 198 -29.56 -17.60 23.43
N VAL A 199 -30.87 -17.72 23.65
CA VAL A 199 -31.70 -16.65 24.23
C VAL A 199 -31.25 -16.35 25.66
N GLN A 200 -30.99 -17.37 26.46
CA GLN A 200 -30.53 -17.21 27.84
C GLN A 200 -29.17 -16.50 27.89
N VAL A 201 -28.24 -16.84 26.99
CA VAL A 201 -26.93 -16.18 26.89
C VAL A 201 -27.10 -14.70 26.60
N GLU A 202 -27.93 -14.31 25.63
CA GLU A 202 -28.12 -12.89 25.30
C GLU A 202 -28.86 -12.14 26.41
N LEU A 203 -29.87 -12.73 27.05
CA LEU A 203 -30.55 -12.11 28.21
C LEU A 203 -29.58 -11.87 29.38
N ASN A 204 -28.76 -12.86 29.72
CA ASN A 204 -27.75 -12.73 30.77
C ASN A 204 -26.73 -11.64 30.44
N LYS A 205 -26.35 -11.51 29.17
CA LYS A 205 -25.49 -10.42 28.70
C LYS A 205 -26.17 -9.07 28.88
N LEU A 206 -27.43 -8.90 28.49
CA LEU A 206 -28.17 -7.65 28.69
C LEU A 206 -28.32 -7.29 30.18
N LEU A 207 -28.58 -8.28 31.04
CA LEU A 207 -28.61 -8.12 32.51
C LEU A 207 -27.24 -7.66 33.05
N LYS A 208 -26.14 -8.31 32.63
CA LYS A 208 -24.77 -7.94 33.03
C LYS A 208 -24.42 -6.51 32.65
N HIS A 209 -24.91 -6.05 31.49
CA HIS A 209 -24.73 -4.67 31.02
C HIS A 209 -25.74 -3.67 31.61
N LYS A 210 -26.62 -4.13 32.53
CA LYS A 210 -27.67 -3.31 33.16
C LYS A 210 -28.63 -2.63 32.16
N ILE A 211 -28.84 -3.26 31.00
CA ILE A 211 -29.76 -2.79 29.96
C ILE A 211 -31.20 -3.17 30.30
N ILE A 212 -31.35 -4.35 30.92
CA ILE A 212 -32.63 -4.86 31.42
C ILE A 212 -32.47 -5.23 32.88
N SER A 213 -33.59 -5.33 33.59
CA SER A 213 -33.66 -5.79 34.97
C SER A 213 -34.75 -6.84 35.13
N LYS A 214 -34.61 -7.71 36.12
CA LYS A 214 -35.66 -8.67 36.47
C LYS A 214 -36.85 -7.93 37.13
N VAL A 215 -38.06 -8.34 36.78
CA VAL A 215 -39.30 -7.89 37.41
C VAL A 215 -40.06 -9.15 37.84
N GLU A 216 -40.65 -9.14 39.04
CA GLU A 216 -41.31 -10.34 39.61
C GLU A 216 -42.67 -10.62 38.97
N GLU A 217 -43.44 -9.57 38.65
CA GLU A 217 -44.76 -9.70 38.03
C GLU A 217 -44.87 -8.81 36.78
N PRO A 218 -45.66 -9.22 35.76
CA PRO A 218 -45.96 -8.37 34.63
C PRO A 218 -46.59 -7.06 35.12
N LYS A 219 -45.99 -5.93 34.77
CA LYS A 219 -46.63 -4.64 34.96
C LYS A 219 -47.82 -4.51 34.01
N GLU A 220 -48.49 -3.37 34.08
CA GLU A 220 -49.58 -2.97 33.20
C GLU A 220 -49.30 -3.18 31.68
N TRP A 221 -48.01 -3.17 31.29
CA TRP A 221 -47.57 -3.40 29.92
C TRP A 221 -46.57 -4.56 29.85
N ALA A 222 -46.89 -5.58 29.05
CA ALA A 222 -45.98 -6.68 28.76
C ALA A 222 -46.01 -7.03 27.26
N SER A 223 -44.89 -6.77 26.59
CA SER A 223 -44.70 -7.05 25.16
C SER A 223 -44.10 -8.43 24.91
N ASN A 224 -44.45 -9.03 23.77
CA ASN A 224 -43.86 -10.29 23.35
C ASN A 224 -42.38 -10.12 22.99
N LEU A 225 -41.56 -11.10 23.38
CA LEU A 225 -40.20 -11.25 22.88
C LEU A 225 -40.24 -11.68 21.40
N VAL A 226 -39.50 -10.97 20.55
CA VAL A 226 -39.28 -11.28 19.13
C VAL A 226 -37.81 -11.65 18.98
N ILE A 227 -37.53 -12.76 18.29
CA ILE A 227 -36.17 -13.26 18.07
C ILE A 227 -35.86 -13.18 16.58
N ILE A 228 -34.78 -12.49 16.24
CA ILE A 228 -34.30 -12.35 14.86
C ILE A 228 -32.88 -12.90 14.80
N ARG A 229 -32.55 -13.67 13.75
CA ARG A 229 -31.18 -14.06 13.46
C ARG A 229 -30.48 -12.98 12.64
N LYS A 230 -29.32 -12.54 13.10
CA LYS A 230 -28.42 -11.67 12.35
C LYS A 230 -27.67 -12.48 11.26
N PRO A 231 -27.07 -11.81 10.26
CA PRO A 231 -26.21 -12.48 9.27
C PRO A 231 -25.03 -13.25 9.91
N ASP A 232 -24.52 -12.79 11.05
CA ASP A 232 -23.47 -13.45 11.83
C ASP A 232 -23.97 -14.66 12.65
N LYS A 233 -25.21 -15.12 12.39
CA LYS A 233 -25.93 -16.22 13.06
C LYS A 233 -26.26 -15.98 14.54
N LYS A 234 -25.88 -14.85 15.13
CA LYS A 234 -26.26 -14.51 16.52
C LYS A 234 -27.72 -14.07 16.60
N LEU A 235 -28.31 -14.21 17.78
CA LEU A 235 -29.67 -13.75 18.04
C LEU A 235 -29.70 -12.23 18.33
N ARG A 236 -30.75 -11.56 17.85
CA ARG A 236 -31.18 -10.23 18.27
C ARG A 236 -32.51 -10.40 18.97
N LEU A 237 -32.55 -10.02 20.25
CA LEU A 237 -33.76 -9.99 21.05
C LEU A 237 -34.42 -8.62 20.90
N CYS A 238 -35.67 -8.60 20.45
CA CYS A 238 -36.47 -7.39 20.30
C CYS A 238 -37.75 -7.52 21.12
N ILE A 239 -38.33 -6.38 21.51
CA ILE A 239 -39.71 -6.32 22.01
C ILE A 239 -40.62 -5.90 20.86
N ASP A 240 -41.89 -6.31 20.93
CA ASP A 240 -42.96 -5.78 20.09
C ASP A 240 -43.77 -4.74 20.89
N PRO A 241 -43.46 -3.44 20.79
CA PRO A 241 -44.12 -2.39 21.56
C PRO A 241 -45.41 -1.88 20.90
N SER A 242 -45.96 -2.58 19.90
CA SER A 242 -47.07 -2.07 19.08
C SER A 242 -48.28 -1.60 19.90
N GLU A 243 -48.65 -2.31 20.97
CA GLU A 243 -49.76 -1.89 21.86
C GLU A 243 -49.41 -0.71 22.77
N LEU A 244 -48.17 -0.67 23.29
CA LEU A 244 -47.70 0.45 24.09
C LEU A 244 -47.66 1.73 23.26
N ASN A 245 -47.16 1.65 22.02
CA ASN A 245 -47.01 2.79 21.12
C ASN A 245 -48.33 3.50 20.80
N LYS A 246 -49.45 2.77 20.74
CA LYS A 246 -50.80 3.36 20.56
C LYS A 246 -51.23 4.23 21.74
N SER A 247 -50.60 4.05 22.90
CA SER A 247 -50.97 4.66 24.17
C SER A 247 -50.04 5.81 24.57
N LEU A 248 -48.97 6.06 23.81
CA LEU A 248 -48.02 7.15 24.07
C LEU A 248 -48.62 8.52 23.70
N LYS A 249 -48.15 9.56 24.39
CA LYS A 249 -48.47 10.98 24.12
C LYS A 249 -47.41 11.66 23.26
#